data_AF-A0A453T794-F1
#
_entry.id   AF-A0A453T794-F1
#
_cell.length_a   1.000
_cell.length_b   1.000
_cell.length_c   1.000
_cell.angle_alpha   90.00
_cell.angle_beta   90.00
_cell.angle_gamma   90.00
#
_symmetry.space_group_name_H-M   'P 1'
#
loop_
_entity.id
_entity.type
_entity.pdbx_description
1 polymer ?
#
loop_
_entity_poly.entity_id
_entity_poly.type
_entity_poly.pdbx_seq_one_letter_code
_entity_poly.pdbx_strand_id
1 'polypeptide(L)'
;MVDSITQRSETFIADVEAEQNADNEMSDDPYEIVSIFMDDFSRTKRNIIGHVSGWLLSDSRDDKIDDFVQEMEMTRFWPLERREAIAEVLLRNVDIKTKFHCPEKYENEERLADHKAQCSFRPVTCPNEGCRTKVSVRCMQDHDATCLFKILQCEQNCEKRLLRRDMDRHCVTVCPMRPMKCPFGCDDSFSEHDLEEHCSESLQQHLLKVLQVIHKNNFTADELKETALRLEKSEDRGKLA
;
A
#
# COMPACT_ATOMS: atom_id res chain seq x y z
N MET A 1 3.33 -32.04 -3.23
CA MET A 1 3.87 -30.70 -2.89
C MET A 1 3.80 -30.53 -1.39
N VAL A 2 2.59 -30.43 -0.83
CA VAL A 2 2.30 -30.27 0.61
C VAL A 2 3.14 -31.21 1.47
N ASP A 3 3.02 -32.53 1.27
CA ASP A 3 3.74 -33.52 2.10
C ASP A 3 5.27 -33.33 2.06
N SER A 4 5.81 -32.95 0.89
CA SER A 4 7.24 -32.67 0.74
C SER A 4 7.67 -31.41 1.46
N ILE A 5 6.85 -30.36 1.45
CA ILE A 5 7.14 -29.09 2.14
C ILE A 5 6.96 -29.30 3.65
N THR A 6 5.92 -30.00 4.08
CA THR A 6 5.67 -30.34 5.49
C THR A 6 6.81 -31.17 6.06
N GLN A 7 7.21 -32.27 5.39
CA GLN A 7 8.34 -33.10 5.83
C GLN A 7 9.63 -32.28 5.98
N ARG A 8 9.90 -31.37 5.02
CA ARG A 8 11.08 -30.51 5.10
C ARG A 8 11.00 -29.50 6.24
N SER A 9 9.82 -28.95 6.51
CA SER A 9 9.64 -28.04 7.65
C SER A 9 9.86 -28.74 8.98
N GLU A 10 9.52 -30.04 9.11
CA GLU A 10 9.70 -30.81 10.34
C GLU A 10 11.17 -31.02 10.71
N THR A 11 12.08 -31.14 9.73
CA THR A 11 13.52 -31.29 9.98
C THR A 11 14.26 -29.96 10.12
N PHE A 12 13.61 -28.85 9.77
CA PHE A 12 14.24 -27.53 9.67
C PHE A 12 15.01 -27.10 10.93
N ILE A 13 14.41 -27.29 12.11
CA ILE A 13 15.05 -26.90 13.38
C ILE A 13 16.35 -27.68 13.60
N ALA A 14 16.34 -29.00 13.33
CA ALA A 14 17.52 -29.85 13.46
C ALA A 14 18.60 -29.49 12.43
N ASP A 15 18.18 -29.12 11.21
CA ASP A 15 19.09 -28.68 10.14
C ASP A 15 19.77 -27.36 10.53
N VAL A 16 19.02 -26.38 11.05
CA VAL A 16 19.56 -25.10 11.54
C VAL A 16 20.52 -25.29 12.71
N GLU A 17 20.20 -26.16 13.67
CA GLU A 17 21.09 -26.47 14.79
C GLU A 17 22.40 -27.15 14.33
N ALA A 18 22.35 -27.97 13.28
CA ALA A 18 23.54 -28.58 12.68
C ALA A 18 24.40 -27.57 11.89
N GLU A 19 23.75 -26.60 11.23
CA GLU A 19 24.37 -25.60 10.35
C GLU A 19 24.90 -24.34 11.08
N GLN A 20 24.56 -24.12 12.35
CA GLN A 20 25.13 -23.05 13.21
C GLN A 20 26.66 -23.09 13.35
N ASN A 21 27.33 -24.11 12.80
CA ASN A 21 28.80 -24.21 12.68
C ASN A 21 29.37 -23.56 11.41
N ALA A 22 28.52 -23.00 10.54
CA ALA A 22 28.91 -22.27 9.33
C ALA A 22 28.39 -20.83 9.41
N ASP A 23 29.21 -19.86 9.03
CA ASP A 23 28.96 -18.40 9.07
C ASP A 23 27.85 -17.91 8.11
N ASN A 24 26.79 -18.69 7.88
CA ASN A 24 25.70 -18.35 6.96
C ASN A 24 24.47 -17.89 7.75
N GLU A 25 24.24 -16.57 7.75
CA GLU A 25 23.11 -15.95 8.45
C GLU A 25 21.81 -16.21 7.66
N MET A 26 21.12 -17.31 7.98
CA MET A 26 19.84 -17.66 7.38
C MET A 26 18.72 -16.73 7.89
N SER A 27 17.79 -16.34 7.03
CA SER A 27 16.64 -15.50 7.41
C SER A 27 15.82 -16.14 8.53
N ASP A 28 15.50 -15.37 9.56
CA ASP A 28 14.58 -15.77 10.65
C ASP A 28 13.09 -15.67 10.25
N ASP A 29 12.78 -15.15 9.06
CA ASP A 29 11.41 -14.89 8.66
C ASP A 29 10.73 -16.16 8.10
N PRO A 30 9.63 -16.63 8.71
CA PRO A 30 8.95 -17.85 8.29
C PRO A 30 8.50 -17.86 6.83
N TYR A 31 8.11 -16.70 6.29
CA TYR A 31 7.67 -16.61 4.90
C TYR A 31 8.86 -16.85 3.95
N GLU A 32 9.99 -16.20 4.19
CA GLU A 32 11.21 -16.44 3.40
C GLU A 32 11.68 -17.90 3.48
N ILE A 33 11.66 -18.50 4.68
CA ILE A 33 12.04 -19.91 4.87
C ILE A 33 11.12 -20.84 4.06
N VAL A 34 9.80 -20.67 4.16
CA VAL A 34 8.83 -21.50 3.44
C VAL A 34 8.93 -21.28 1.93
N SER A 35 9.21 -20.05 1.49
CA SER A 35 9.43 -19.72 0.07
C SER A 35 10.59 -20.54 -0.51
N ILE A 36 11.71 -20.66 0.22
CA ILE A 36 12.84 -21.51 -0.18
C ILE A 36 12.39 -22.98 -0.33
N PHE A 37 11.57 -23.49 0.59
CA PHE A 37 11.06 -24.86 0.48
C PHE A 37 10.20 -25.06 -0.77
N MET A 38 9.37 -24.07 -1.11
CA MET A 38 8.53 -24.08 -2.32
C MET A 38 9.37 -24.03 -3.59
N ASP A 39 10.43 -23.21 -3.62
CA ASP A 39 11.34 -23.08 -4.75
C ASP A 39 12.10 -24.38 -5.01
N ASP A 40 12.60 -25.01 -3.97
CA ASP A 40 13.31 -26.28 -4.10
C ASP A 40 12.38 -27.41 -4.53
N PHE A 41 11.16 -27.48 -3.99
CA PHE A 41 10.15 -28.41 -4.52
C PHE A 41 9.92 -28.16 -6.01
N SER A 42 9.75 -26.91 -6.41
CA SER A 42 9.54 -26.53 -7.82
C SER A 42 10.72 -26.93 -8.71
N ARG A 43 11.96 -26.82 -8.22
CA ARG A 43 13.18 -27.30 -8.89
C ARG A 43 13.16 -28.81 -9.11
N THR A 44 12.72 -29.61 -8.13
CA THR A 44 12.60 -31.08 -8.30
C THR A 44 11.57 -31.49 -9.35
N LYS A 45 10.56 -30.65 -9.59
CA LYS A 45 9.49 -30.90 -10.57
C LYS A 45 9.76 -30.33 -11.96
N ARG A 46 10.81 -29.51 -12.12
CA ARG A 46 11.18 -28.90 -13.40
C ARG A 46 11.45 -29.94 -14.51
N ASN A 47 11.94 -31.13 -14.15
CA ASN A 47 12.12 -32.27 -15.07
C ASN A 47 10.83 -33.02 -15.42
N ILE A 48 9.76 -32.86 -14.63
CA ILE A 48 8.44 -33.49 -14.84
C ILE A 48 7.52 -32.55 -15.63
N ILE A 49 7.63 -31.23 -15.38
CA ILE A 49 6.85 -30.17 -16.04
C ILE A 49 7.42 -29.81 -17.43
N GLY A 50 8.62 -30.31 -17.77
CA GLY A 50 9.19 -30.20 -19.12
C GLY A 50 8.30 -30.74 -20.25
N HIS A 51 7.29 -31.56 -19.95
CA HIS A 51 6.26 -32.02 -20.91
C HIS A 51 5.14 -31.00 -21.19
N VAL A 52 5.04 -29.93 -20.41
CA VAL A 52 4.06 -28.83 -20.58
C VAL A 52 4.68 -27.64 -21.34
N SER A 53 5.94 -27.79 -21.78
CA SER A 53 6.78 -26.75 -22.39
C SER A 53 6.25 -26.15 -23.69
N GLY A 54 5.26 -26.79 -24.35
CA GLY A 54 4.56 -26.20 -25.50
C GLY A 54 3.57 -25.08 -25.14
N TRP A 55 3.19 -24.94 -23.87
CA TRP A 55 2.19 -23.97 -23.40
C TRP A 55 2.80 -22.62 -22.95
N LEU A 56 4.10 -22.59 -22.63
CA LEU A 56 4.77 -21.52 -21.86
C LEU A 56 5.56 -20.49 -22.68
N LEU A 57 5.45 -20.49 -24.02
CA LEU A 57 6.25 -19.62 -24.91
C LEU A 57 5.44 -18.51 -25.61
N SER A 58 4.34 -18.03 -25.02
CA SER A 58 3.53 -16.94 -25.61
C SER A 58 3.38 -15.75 -24.67
N ASP A 59 3.24 -14.54 -25.25
CA ASP A 59 2.96 -13.27 -24.54
C ASP A 59 1.72 -13.30 -23.62
N SER A 60 0.85 -14.31 -23.77
CA SER A 60 -0.34 -14.53 -22.92
C SER A 60 -0.09 -15.47 -21.72
N ARG A 61 1.17 -15.66 -21.30
CA ARG A 61 1.52 -16.64 -20.24
C ARG A 61 0.88 -16.29 -18.92
N ASP A 62 0.98 -15.02 -18.53
CA ASP A 62 0.52 -14.57 -17.22
C ASP A 62 -1.01 -14.63 -17.15
N ASP A 63 -1.72 -14.28 -18.24
CA ASP A 63 -3.17 -14.48 -18.36
C ASP A 63 -3.59 -15.95 -18.20
N LYS A 64 -2.86 -16.89 -18.82
CA LYS A 64 -3.13 -18.34 -18.71
C LYS A 64 -2.85 -18.88 -17.31
N ILE A 65 -1.88 -18.30 -16.60
CA ILE A 65 -1.61 -18.63 -15.19
C ILE A 65 -2.78 -18.15 -14.34
N ASP A 66 -3.24 -16.92 -14.56
CA ASP A 66 -4.39 -16.36 -13.84
C ASP A 66 -5.68 -17.15 -14.09
N ASP A 67 -5.95 -17.53 -15.34
CA ASP A 67 -7.07 -18.41 -15.71
C ASP A 67 -6.98 -19.77 -14.99
N PHE A 68 -5.81 -20.39 -14.99
CA PHE A 68 -5.60 -21.67 -14.32
C PHE A 68 -5.75 -21.56 -12.79
N VAL A 69 -5.23 -20.48 -12.18
CA VAL A 69 -5.41 -20.20 -10.75
C VAL A 69 -6.90 -20.01 -10.44
N GLN A 70 -7.62 -19.27 -11.27
CA GLN A 70 -9.05 -19.06 -11.11
C GLN A 70 -9.85 -20.36 -11.25
N GLU A 71 -9.53 -21.21 -12.22
CA GLU A 71 -10.12 -22.55 -12.36
C GLU A 71 -9.85 -23.44 -11.14
N MET A 72 -8.63 -23.41 -10.59
CA MET A 72 -8.29 -24.14 -9.35
C MET A 72 -9.11 -23.65 -8.15
N GLU A 73 -9.41 -22.35 -8.08
CA GLU A 73 -10.26 -21.77 -7.05
C GLU A 73 -11.73 -22.18 -7.22
N MET A 74 -12.24 -22.14 -8.45
CA MET A 74 -13.62 -22.56 -8.76
C MET A 74 -13.88 -24.04 -8.51
N THR A 75 -12.89 -24.89 -8.79
CA THR A 75 -13.00 -26.36 -8.65
C THR A 75 -12.86 -26.86 -7.21
N ARG A 76 -12.64 -25.97 -6.22
CA ARG A 76 -12.32 -26.31 -4.82
C ARG A 76 -11.12 -27.27 -4.69
N PHE A 77 -10.24 -27.31 -5.68
CA PHE A 77 -9.05 -28.14 -5.66
C PHE A 77 -8.17 -27.84 -4.45
N TRP A 78 -8.15 -26.58 -4.03
CA TRP A 78 -7.36 -26.07 -2.92
C TRP A 78 -8.20 -25.15 -2.03
N PRO A 79 -9.06 -25.70 -1.14
CA PRO A 79 -9.97 -24.89 -0.32
C PRO A 79 -9.22 -24.06 0.72
N LEU A 80 -9.80 -22.92 1.12
CA LEU A 80 -9.15 -21.95 2.01
C LEU A 80 -8.80 -22.57 3.37
N GLU A 81 -9.70 -23.38 3.93
CA GLU A 81 -9.52 -24.01 5.23
C GLU A 81 -8.30 -24.95 5.23
N ARG A 82 -8.07 -25.63 4.10
CA ARG A 82 -6.90 -26.49 3.92
C ARG A 82 -5.62 -25.66 3.77
N ARG A 83 -5.68 -24.52 3.06
CA ARG A 83 -4.55 -23.58 2.95
C ARG A 83 -4.13 -23.08 4.32
N GLU A 84 -5.09 -22.62 5.12
CA GLU A 84 -4.86 -22.11 6.47
C GLU A 84 -4.26 -23.20 7.37
N ALA A 85 -4.82 -24.42 7.38
CA ALA A 85 -4.30 -25.51 8.20
C ALA A 85 -2.83 -25.87 7.87
N ILE A 86 -2.47 -25.88 6.59
CA ILE A 86 -1.09 -26.14 6.16
C ILE A 86 -0.18 -24.99 6.55
N ALA A 87 -0.60 -23.74 6.32
CA ALA A 87 0.17 -22.57 6.70
C ALA A 87 0.46 -22.55 8.21
N GLU A 88 -0.51 -22.89 9.05
CA GLU A 88 -0.30 -23.01 10.49
C GLU A 88 0.75 -24.07 10.87
N VAL A 89 0.71 -25.24 10.22
CA VAL A 89 1.71 -26.31 10.47
C VAL A 89 3.09 -25.85 10.06
N LEU A 90 3.24 -25.28 8.86
CA LEU A 90 4.54 -24.79 8.37
C LEU A 90 5.07 -23.70 9.28
N LEU A 91 4.23 -22.74 9.67
CA LEU A 91 4.62 -21.64 10.56
C LEU A 91 5.13 -22.16 11.91
N ARG A 92 4.43 -23.10 12.53
CA ARG A 92 4.86 -23.72 13.81
C ARG A 92 6.22 -24.41 13.69
N ASN A 93 6.51 -25.00 12.53
CA ASN A 93 7.74 -25.76 12.32
C ASN A 93 8.95 -24.85 12.04
N VAL A 94 8.75 -23.67 11.45
CA VAL A 94 9.86 -22.79 11.04
C VAL A 94 10.06 -21.54 11.91
N ASP A 95 9.07 -21.16 12.73
CA ASP A 95 9.17 -19.99 13.61
C ASP A 95 9.97 -20.31 14.89
N ILE A 96 11.27 -20.55 14.73
CA ILE A 96 12.21 -20.95 15.80
C ILE A 96 12.18 -19.98 16.98
N LYS A 97 12.04 -18.68 16.70
CA LYS A 97 12.05 -17.62 17.71
C LYS A 97 10.67 -17.34 18.30
N THR A 98 9.64 -18.09 17.92
CA THR A 98 8.25 -17.95 18.42
C THR A 98 7.71 -16.52 18.25
N LYS A 99 8.12 -15.85 17.16
CA LYS A 99 7.74 -14.47 16.87
C LYS A 99 6.29 -14.37 16.39
N PHE A 100 5.82 -15.41 15.71
CA PHE A 100 4.56 -15.45 14.98
C PHE A 100 3.57 -16.50 15.52
N HIS A 101 4.02 -17.44 16.36
CA HIS A 101 3.15 -18.38 17.06
C HIS A 101 3.36 -18.38 18.58
N CYS A 102 2.33 -18.81 19.32
CA CYS A 102 2.42 -19.00 20.76
C CYS A 102 3.06 -20.37 21.08
N PRO A 103 4.15 -20.43 21.87
CA PRO A 103 4.84 -21.68 22.20
C PRO A 103 4.21 -22.46 23.37
N GLU A 104 3.19 -21.89 24.02
CA GLU A 104 2.59 -22.49 25.20
C GLU A 104 1.92 -23.83 24.88
N LYS A 105 2.15 -24.81 25.75
CA LYS A 105 1.58 -26.16 25.64
C LYS A 105 0.64 -26.42 26.81
N TYR A 106 -0.44 -27.13 26.53
CA TYR A 106 -1.52 -27.38 27.47
C TYR A 106 -1.80 -28.88 27.55
N GLU A 107 -2.03 -29.37 28.76
CA GLU A 107 -2.26 -30.80 29.04
C GLU A 107 -3.65 -31.28 28.61
N ASN A 108 -4.62 -30.37 28.52
CA ASN A 108 -6.00 -30.67 28.18
C ASN A 108 -6.62 -29.61 27.26
N GLU A 109 -7.71 -30.00 26.58
CA GLU A 109 -8.39 -29.15 25.61
C GLU A 109 -9.10 -27.95 26.25
N GLU A 110 -9.58 -28.09 27.48
CA GLU A 110 -10.27 -27.03 28.23
C GLU A 110 -9.33 -25.84 28.50
N ARG A 111 -8.16 -26.09 29.10
CA ARG A 111 -7.17 -25.03 29.35
C ARG A 111 -6.63 -24.43 28.06
N LEU A 112 -6.49 -25.25 27.00
CA LEU A 112 -6.10 -24.74 25.69
C LEU A 112 -7.17 -23.80 25.11
N ALA A 113 -8.46 -24.11 25.27
CA ALA A 113 -9.55 -23.26 24.82
C ALA A 113 -9.58 -21.93 25.61
N ASP A 114 -9.43 -22.00 26.93
CA ASP A 114 -9.34 -20.82 27.80
C ASP A 114 -8.17 -19.91 27.41
N HIS A 115 -7.01 -20.50 27.13
CA HIS A 115 -5.86 -19.77 26.62
C HIS A 115 -6.13 -19.15 25.25
N LYS A 116 -6.65 -19.92 24.27
CA LYS A 116 -6.94 -19.41 22.92
C LYS A 116 -7.85 -18.19 22.94
N ALA A 117 -8.80 -18.12 23.87
CA ALA A 117 -9.69 -16.97 24.02
C ALA A 117 -8.96 -15.68 24.45
N GLN A 118 -7.83 -15.80 25.16
CA GLN A 118 -7.10 -14.67 25.76
C GLN A 118 -5.71 -14.45 25.14
N CYS A 119 -5.19 -15.41 24.37
CA CYS A 119 -3.88 -15.39 23.75
C CYS A 119 -3.69 -14.18 22.84
N SER A 120 -2.57 -13.47 22.95
CA SER A 120 -2.25 -12.31 22.10
C SER A 120 -2.04 -12.67 20.63
N PHE A 121 -1.74 -13.95 20.35
CA PHE A 121 -1.63 -14.49 18.99
C PHE A 121 -2.98 -14.87 18.36
N ARG A 122 -4.08 -14.86 19.13
CA ARG A 122 -5.40 -15.23 18.60
C ARG A 122 -5.77 -14.33 17.41
N PRO A 123 -6.33 -14.89 16.33
CA PRO A 123 -6.72 -14.11 15.18
C PRO A 123 -7.96 -13.27 15.48
N VAL A 124 -7.96 -12.04 15.01
CA VAL A 124 -9.06 -11.09 15.06
C VAL A 124 -9.22 -10.44 13.70
N THR A 125 -10.47 -10.13 13.33
CA THR A 125 -10.77 -9.43 12.08
C THR A 125 -10.63 -7.92 12.29
N CYS A 126 -10.08 -7.22 11.31
CA CYS A 126 -10.00 -5.76 11.34
C CYS A 126 -11.39 -5.13 11.53
N PRO A 127 -11.56 -4.15 12.44
CA PRO A 127 -12.85 -3.51 12.67
C PRO A 127 -13.20 -2.46 11.61
N ASN A 128 -12.26 -2.05 10.75
CA ASN A 128 -12.50 -1.05 9.71
C ASN A 128 -13.42 -1.62 8.63
N GLU A 129 -14.52 -0.92 8.33
CA GLU A 129 -15.49 -1.40 7.35
C GLU A 129 -14.87 -1.64 5.97
N GLY A 130 -15.17 -2.78 5.37
CA GLY A 130 -14.62 -3.23 4.09
C GLY A 130 -13.25 -3.92 4.19
N CYS A 131 -12.54 -3.81 5.31
CA CYS A 131 -11.34 -4.61 5.55
C CYS A 131 -11.72 -6.03 5.97
N ARG A 132 -11.22 -7.04 5.25
CA ARG A 132 -11.42 -8.46 5.58
C ARG A 132 -10.18 -9.14 6.15
N THR A 133 -9.14 -8.36 6.42
CA THR A 133 -7.87 -8.88 6.94
C THR A 133 -8.06 -9.43 8.35
N LYS A 134 -7.55 -10.65 8.57
CA LYS A 134 -7.40 -11.24 9.91
C LYS A 134 -5.94 -11.11 10.32
N VAL A 135 -5.71 -10.58 11.52
CA VAL A 135 -4.37 -10.46 12.12
C VAL A 135 -4.43 -10.92 13.57
N SER A 136 -3.30 -11.19 14.21
CA SER A 136 -3.30 -11.45 15.66
C SER A 136 -3.65 -10.19 16.44
N VAL A 137 -4.14 -10.35 17.67
CA VAL A 137 -4.42 -9.21 18.56
C VAL A 137 -3.17 -8.34 18.76
N ARG A 138 -2.01 -8.97 18.92
CA ARG A 138 -0.72 -8.28 19.03
C ARG A 138 -0.39 -7.42 17.81
N CYS A 139 -0.71 -7.88 16.60
CA CYS A 139 -0.39 -7.19 15.36
C CYS A 139 -1.51 -6.23 14.89
N MET A 140 -2.64 -6.15 15.60
CA MET A 140 -3.77 -5.31 15.19
C MET A 140 -3.39 -3.83 15.13
N GLN A 141 -2.54 -3.34 16.04
CA GLN A 141 -2.09 -1.95 16.03
C GLN A 141 -1.26 -1.63 14.78
N ASP A 142 -0.32 -2.51 14.41
CA ASP A 142 0.52 -2.34 13.22
C ASP A 142 -0.32 -2.41 11.93
N HIS A 143 -1.30 -3.31 11.90
CA HIS A 143 -2.27 -3.38 10.82
C HIS A 143 -3.09 -2.08 10.74
N ASP A 144 -3.66 -1.62 11.84
CA ASP A 144 -4.50 -0.41 11.87
C ASP A 144 -3.71 0.85 11.45
N ALA A 145 -2.41 0.91 11.75
CA ALA A 145 -1.52 1.97 11.28
C ALA A 145 -1.43 2.02 9.74
N THR A 146 -1.52 0.88 9.06
CA THR A 146 -1.35 0.74 7.60
C THR A 146 -2.64 0.37 6.87
N CYS A 147 -3.75 0.21 7.59
CA CYS A 147 -5.00 -0.28 7.02
C CYS A 147 -5.55 0.68 5.95
N LEU A 148 -5.67 0.17 4.73
CA LEU A 148 -6.16 0.91 3.56
C LEU A 148 -7.62 1.37 3.68
N PHE A 149 -8.39 0.68 4.52
CA PHE A 149 -9.82 0.94 4.76
C PHE A 149 -10.05 1.82 6.00
N LYS A 150 -8.99 2.23 6.71
CA LYS A 150 -9.13 3.14 7.84
C LYS A 150 -9.57 4.51 7.34
N ILE A 151 -10.60 5.07 7.99
CA ILE A 151 -11.11 6.41 7.69
C ILE A 151 -10.28 7.44 8.45
N LEU A 152 -9.58 8.30 7.72
CA LEU A 152 -8.70 9.35 8.24
C LEU A 152 -9.19 10.73 7.79
N GLN A 153 -8.85 11.75 8.56
CA GLN A 153 -9.02 13.13 8.11
C GLN A 153 -8.05 13.41 6.94
N CYS A 154 -8.47 14.25 6.00
CA CYS A 154 -7.62 14.68 4.89
C CYS A 154 -6.25 15.19 5.38
N GLU A 155 -5.17 14.73 4.77
CA GLU A 155 -3.79 15.14 5.13
C GLU A 155 -3.51 16.62 4.84
N GLN A 156 -4.27 17.21 3.90
CA GLN A 156 -4.24 18.65 3.62
C GLN A 156 -5.21 19.44 4.53
N ASN A 157 -5.76 18.81 5.57
CA ASN A 157 -6.66 19.41 6.56
C ASN A 157 -7.96 20.02 6.00
N CYS A 158 -8.46 19.53 4.86
CA CYS A 158 -9.84 19.84 4.48
C CYS A 158 -10.85 19.11 5.39
N GLU A 159 -12.13 19.45 5.27
CA GLU A 159 -13.21 18.92 6.13
C GLU A 159 -13.54 17.43 5.87
N LYS A 160 -13.02 16.84 4.79
CA LYS A 160 -13.37 15.46 4.41
C LYS A 160 -12.64 14.42 5.24
N ARG A 161 -13.35 13.33 5.54
CA ARG A 161 -12.79 12.08 6.07
C ARG A 161 -12.93 10.98 5.03
N LEU A 162 -11.84 10.28 4.73
CA LEU A 162 -11.73 9.37 3.59
C LEU A 162 -11.00 8.10 3.99
N LEU A 163 -11.22 7.01 3.23
CA LEU A 163 -10.40 5.81 3.35
C LEU A 163 -8.94 6.15 3.01
N ARG A 164 -7.97 5.59 3.75
CA ARG A 164 -6.54 5.79 3.50
C ARG A 164 -6.18 5.58 2.01
N ARG A 165 -6.70 4.53 1.37
CA ARG A 165 -6.43 4.24 -0.06
C ARG A 165 -6.90 5.34 -1.03
N ASP A 166 -7.86 6.15 -0.63
CA ASP A 166 -8.46 7.21 -1.45
C ASP A 166 -7.83 8.58 -1.19
N MET A 167 -6.94 8.69 -0.19
CA MET A 167 -6.34 9.94 0.27
C MET A 167 -5.51 10.63 -0.82
N ASP A 168 -4.55 9.92 -1.41
CA ASP A 168 -3.65 10.49 -2.42
C ASP A 168 -4.43 11.03 -3.62
N ARG A 169 -5.35 10.22 -4.14
CA ARG A 169 -6.21 10.62 -5.25
C ARG A 169 -7.00 11.87 -4.90
N HIS A 170 -7.60 11.95 -3.71
CA HIS A 170 -8.33 13.12 -3.27
C HIS A 170 -7.43 14.36 -3.20
N CYS A 171 -6.30 14.27 -2.52
CA CYS A 171 -5.33 15.36 -2.30
C CYS A 171 -4.80 15.96 -3.60
N VAL A 172 -4.71 15.17 -4.67
CA VAL A 172 -4.19 15.64 -5.97
C VAL A 172 -5.30 16.16 -6.90
N THR A 173 -6.52 15.63 -6.81
CA THR A 173 -7.54 15.88 -7.84
C THR A 173 -8.66 16.83 -7.42
N VAL A 174 -9.24 16.64 -6.24
CA VAL A 174 -10.52 17.26 -5.85
C VAL A 174 -10.50 17.85 -4.43
N CYS A 175 -9.33 17.87 -3.80
CA CYS A 175 -9.17 18.52 -2.51
C CYS A 175 -9.15 20.04 -2.70
N PRO A 176 -9.99 20.82 -1.99
CA PRO A 176 -9.94 22.28 -2.05
C PRO A 176 -8.64 22.83 -1.45
N MET A 177 -7.96 22.05 -0.61
CA MET A 177 -6.68 22.42 -0.02
C MET A 177 -5.48 22.02 -0.89
N ARG A 178 -5.73 21.49 -2.12
CA ARG A 178 -4.63 21.07 -3.00
C ARG A 178 -3.77 22.27 -3.39
N PRO A 179 -2.45 22.14 -3.39
CA PRO A 179 -1.57 23.21 -3.84
C PRO A 179 -1.73 23.43 -5.34
N MET A 180 -1.78 24.68 -5.75
CA MET A 180 -1.82 25.07 -7.15
C MET A 180 -0.99 26.30 -7.43
N LYS A 181 -0.63 26.43 -8.71
CA LYS A 181 0.09 27.58 -9.24
C LYS A 181 -0.89 28.63 -9.70
N CYS A 182 -0.50 29.89 -9.52
CA CYS A 182 -1.25 31.01 -10.06
C CYS A 182 -1.45 30.86 -11.59
N PRO A 183 -2.69 30.99 -12.11
CA PRO A 183 -2.95 30.91 -13.55
C PRO A 183 -2.30 32.05 -14.35
N PHE A 184 -1.93 33.15 -13.69
CA PHE A 184 -1.21 34.29 -14.29
C PHE A 184 0.32 34.13 -14.28
N GLY A 185 0.85 33.01 -13.76
CA GLY A 185 2.29 32.73 -13.77
C GLY A 185 3.10 33.50 -12.72
N CYS A 186 2.51 33.74 -11.55
CA CYS A 186 3.24 34.11 -10.34
C CYS A 186 4.03 32.91 -9.79
N ASP A 187 5.05 33.19 -8.98
CA ASP A 187 5.87 32.16 -8.34
C ASP A 187 5.23 31.61 -7.04
N ASP A 188 4.07 32.14 -6.65
CA ASP A 188 3.35 31.75 -5.44
C ASP A 188 2.68 30.38 -5.58
N SER A 189 2.68 29.63 -4.47
CA SER A 189 1.97 28.38 -4.30
C SER A 189 0.99 28.53 -3.15
N PHE A 190 -0.30 28.32 -3.44
CA PHE A 190 -1.40 28.46 -2.49
C PHE A 190 -2.42 27.35 -2.72
N SER A 191 -3.41 27.21 -1.84
CA SER A 191 -4.44 26.18 -1.99
C SER A 191 -5.51 26.58 -3.01
N GLU A 192 -6.23 25.63 -3.61
CA GLU A 192 -7.34 25.96 -4.51
C GLU A 192 -8.38 26.88 -3.86
N HIS A 193 -8.64 26.67 -2.57
CA HIS A 193 -9.53 27.49 -1.78
C HIS A 193 -9.13 28.96 -1.75
N ASP A 194 -7.82 29.26 -1.71
CA ASP A 194 -7.30 30.62 -1.56
C ASP A 194 -7.10 31.33 -2.92
N LEU A 195 -7.52 30.72 -4.04
CA LEU A 195 -7.31 31.28 -5.38
C LEU A 195 -7.94 32.66 -5.54
N GLU A 196 -9.18 32.83 -5.11
CA GLU A 196 -9.92 34.08 -5.28
C GLU A 196 -9.28 35.21 -4.46
N GLU A 197 -8.90 34.91 -3.22
CA GLU A 197 -8.19 35.82 -2.32
C GLU A 197 -6.84 36.24 -2.94
N HIS A 198 -6.02 35.28 -3.36
CA HIS A 198 -4.75 35.54 -4.05
C HIS A 198 -4.93 36.42 -5.29
N CYS A 199 -5.95 36.15 -6.12
CA CYS A 199 -6.22 36.95 -7.32
C CYS A 199 -6.57 38.39 -6.98
N SER A 200 -7.31 38.62 -5.89
CA SER A 200 -7.64 39.98 -5.46
C SER A 200 -6.42 40.73 -4.91
N GLU A 201 -5.59 40.07 -4.10
CA GLU A 201 -4.44 40.71 -3.44
C GLU A 201 -3.27 40.94 -4.40
N SER A 202 -3.15 40.10 -5.43
CA SER A 202 -2.03 40.11 -6.39
C SER A 202 -2.41 40.71 -7.75
N LEU A 203 -3.55 41.42 -7.85
CA LEU A 203 -4.08 41.95 -9.10
C LEU A 203 -3.05 42.77 -9.89
N GLN A 204 -2.37 43.72 -9.24
CA GLN A 204 -1.35 44.54 -9.91
C GLN A 204 -0.22 43.70 -10.52
N GLN A 205 0.25 42.67 -9.80
CA GLN A 205 1.28 41.76 -10.28
C GLN A 205 0.77 40.92 -11.46
N HIS A 206 -0.48 40.47 -11.42
CA HIS A 206 -1.12 39.75 -12.52
C HIS A 206 -1.22 40.64 -13.76
N LEU A 207 -1.69 41.88 -13.61
CA LEU A 207 -1.73 42.87 -14.69
C LEU A 207 -0.35 43.10 -15.30
N LEU A 208 0.70 43.22 -14.47
CA LEU A 208 2.07 43.39 -14.96
C LEU A 208 2.51 42.18 -15.82
N LYS A 209 2.24 40.95 -15.37
CA LYS A 209 2.57 39.72 -16.12
C LYS A 209 1.84 39.67 -17.47
N VAL A 210 0.55 40.05 -17.51
CA VAL A 210 -0.22 40.13 -18.76
C VAL A 210 0.33 41.21 -19.69
N LEU A 211 0.58 42.41 -19.18
CA LEU A 211 1.12 43.53 -19.97
C LEU A 211 2.51 43.20 -20.53
N GLN A 212 3.37 42.51 -19.77
CA GLN A 212 4.67 42.03 -20.25
C GLN A 212 4.54 41.08 -21.45
N VAL A 213 3.54 40.19 -21.44
CA VAL A 213 3.30 39.27 -22.57
C VAL A 213 2.80 40.03 -23.80
N ILE A 214 1.90 41.01 -23.63
CA ILE A 214 1.31 41.79 -24.72
C ILE A 214 2.33 42.78 -25.32
N HIS A 215 3.10 43.48 -24.49
CA HIS A 215 3.98 44.58 -24.89
C HIS A 215 5.47 44.20 -24.94
N LYS A 216 5.77 42.92 -25.14
CA LYS A 216 7.06 42.22 -24.94
C LYS A 216 8.35 42.93 -25.39
N ASN A 217 8.29 43.97 -26.23
CA ASN A 217 9.44 44.79 -26.68
C ASN A 217 9.14 46.29 -26.88
N ASN A 218 7.95 46.78 -26.50
CA ASN A 218 7.50 48.15 -26.83
C ASN A 218 7.53 49.12 -25.65
N PHE A 219 7.65 48.60 -24.43
CA PHE A 219 7.48 49.36 -23.19
C PHE A 219 8.61 49.03 -22.22
N THR A 220 9.06 50.04 -21.47
CA THR A 220 9.98 49.90 -20.35
C THR A 220 9.27 49.32 -19.12
N ALA A 221 10.02 48.77 -18.18
CA ALA A 221 9.45 48.16 -16.96
C ALA A 221 8.61 49.15 -16.14
N ASP A 222 8.98 50.43 -16.12
CA ASP A 222 8.27 51.45 -15.35
C ASP A 222 6.96 51.88 -16.03
N GLU A 223 6.92 51.98 -17.36
CA GLU A 223 5.69 52.26 -18.11
C GLU A 223 4.65 51.14 -17.96
N LEU A 224 5.11 49.88 -17.87
CA LEU A 224 4.24 48.73 -17.60
C LEU A 224 3.66 48.80 -16.18
N LYS A 225 4.46 49.16 -15.18
CA LYS A 225 4.00 49.32 -13.79
C LYS A 225 2.99 50.46 -13.65
N GLU A 226 3.25 51.61 -14.28
CA GLU A 226 2.32 52.74 -14.26
C GLU A 226 0.99 52.37 -14.94
N THR A 227 1.05 51.61 -16.03
CA THR A 227 -0.15 51.13 -16.72
C THR A 227 -0.93 50.13 -15.87
N ALA A 228 -0.27 49.18 -15.20
CA ALA A 228 -0.91 48.25 -14.26
C ALA A 228 -1.62 49.00 -13.11
N LEU A 229 -0.95 49.97 -12.49
CA LEU A 229 -1.51 50.83 -11.44
C LEU A 229 -2.76 51.61 -11.88
N ARG A 230 -2.78 52.10 -13.13
CA ARG A 230 -3.95 52.81 -13.68
C ARG A 230 -5.14 51.87 -13.91
N LEU A 231 -4.85 50.65 -14.40
CA LEU A 231 -5.88 49.62 -14.63
C LEU A 231 -6.50 49.14 -13.33
N GLU A 232 -5.69 48.86 -12.31
CA GLU A 232 -6.16 48.50 -10.96
C GLU A 232 -7.09 49.57 -10.38
N LYS A 233 -6.69 50.85 -10.42
CA LYS A 233 -7.51 51.98 -9.93
C LYS A 233 -8.79 52.22 -10.76
N SER A 234 -8.87 51.66 -11.96
CA SER A 234 -10.06 51.76 -12.81
C SER A 234 -11.13 50.73 -12.45
N GLU A 235 -10.73 49.58 -11.90
CA GLU A 235 -11.64 48.55 -11.39
C GLU A 235 -12.40 49.04 -10.14
N ASP A 236 -11.70 49.78 -9.27
CA ASP A 236 -12.26 50.44 -8.07
C ASP A 236 -13.38 51.45 -8.40
N ARG A 237 -13.48 51.87 -9.67
CA ARG A 237 -14.49 52.84 -10.15
C ARG A 237 -15.68 52.21 -10.86
N GLY A 238 -15.69 50.90 -11.09
CA GLY A 238 -16.88 50.24 -11.63
C GLY A 238 -16.64 48.90 -12.29
N LYS A 239 -17.33 47.89 -11.75
CA LYS A 239 -17.92 46.74 -12.44
C LYS A 239 -17.52 46.64 -13.92
N LEU A 240 -16.51 45.82 -14.20
CA LEU A 240 -16.33 45.28 -15.54
C LEU A 240 -17.53 44.36 -15.80
N ALA A 241 -18.48 44.88 -16.58
CA ALA A 241 -19.71 44.21 -17.02
C ALA A 241 -19.45 43.15 -18.08
#